data_AF-A0A7C4J404-F1
#
_entry.id   AF-A0A7C4J404-F1
#
_cell.length_a   1.000
_cell.length_b   1.000
_cell.length_c   1.000
_cell.angle_alpha   90.00
_cell.angle_beta   90.00
_cell.angle_gamma   90.00
#
_symmetry.space_group_name_H-M   'P 1'
#
loop_
_entity.id
_entity.type
_entity.pdbx_description
1 polymer ?
#
loop_
_entity_poly.entity_id
_entity_poly.type
_entity_poly.pdbx_seq_one_letter_code
_entity_poly.pdbx_strand_id
1 'polypeptide(L)' 'MSISIDKVIDEISQMPLEDQEMVAQIITKRLIEEKREIIYQNYMNALHSYKNKKTKSGTVDDLFNNI' A
#
# COMPACT_ATOMS: atom_id res chain seq x y z
N MET A 1 -16.09 -15.01 -13.51
CA MET A 1 -14.98 -15.60 -14.30
C MET A 1 -13.68 -15.12 -13.68
N SER A 2 -12.87 -16.02 -13.12
CA SER A 2 -11.50 -15.67 -12.69
C SER A 2 -10.59 -15.76 -13.90
N ILE A 3 -10.04 -14.64 -14.33
CA ILE A 3 -8.95 -14.63 -15.31
C ILE A 3 -7.67 -15.07 -14.57
N SER A 4 -6.92 -16.03 -15.14
CA SER A 4 -5.61 -16.43 -14.61
C SER A 4 -4.54 -15.39 -15.01
N ILE A 5 -3.51 -15.27 -14.19
CA ILE A 5 -2.38 -14.36 -14.46
C ILE A 5 -1.71 -14.71 -15.79
N ASP A 6 -1.52 -16.00 -16.08
CA ASP A 6 -0.92 -16.47 -17.32
C ASP A 6 -1.68 -15.96 -18.55
N LYS A 7 -3.02 -16.01 -18.50
CA LYS A 7 -3.86 -15.53 -19.61
C LYS A 7 -3.72 -14.02 -19.82
N VAL A 8 -3.58 -13.23 -18.75
CA VAL A 8 -3.35 -11.78 -18.87
C VAL A 8 -1.99 -11.49 -19.48
N ILE A 9 -0.95 -12.23 -19.08
CA ILE A 9 0.39 -12.09 -19.62
C ILE A 9 0.40 -12.47 -21.09
N ASP A 10 -0.27 -13.56 -21.47
CA ASP A 10 -0.42 -13.97 -22.86
C ASP A 10 -1.11 -12.89 -23.68
N GLU A 11 -2.20 -12.30 -23.19
CA GLU A 11 -2.91 -11.21 -23.87
C GLU A 11 -2.04 -9.96 -24.05
N ILE A 12 -1.27 -9.56 -23.01
CA ILE A 12 -0.32 -8.44 -23.10
C ILE A 12 0.79 -8.75 -24.12
N SER A 13 1.29 -9.99 -24.15
CA SER A 13 2.38 -10.38 -25.05
C SER A 13 2.03 -10.28 -26.54
N GLN A 14 0.74 -10.34 -26.88
CA GLN A 14 0.25 -10.19 -28.26
C GLN A 14 0.14 -8.72 -28.69
N MET A 15 0.32 -7.76 -27.79
CA MET A 15 0.28 -6.33 -28.10
C MET A 15 1.60 -5.86 -28.75
N PRO A 16 1.60 -4.74 -29.49
CA PRO A 16 2.83 -4.07 -29.89
C PRO A 16 3.74 -3.74 -28.69
N LEU A 17 5.06 -3.72 -28.90
CA LEU A 17 6.02 -3.46 -27.83
C LEU A 17 5.75 -2.16 -27.07
N GLU A 18 5.38 -1.09 -27.78
CA GLU A 18 5.03 0.21 -27.17
C GLU A 18 3.84 0.09 -26.20
N ASP A 19 2.82 -0.68 -26.57
CA ASP A 19 1.65 -0.91 -25.72
C ASP A 19 2.02 -1.77 -24.50
N GLN A 20 2.89 -2.77 -24.67
CA GLN A 20 3.39 -3.57 -23.55
C GLN A 20 4.15 -2.70 -22.53
N GLU A 21 5.01 -1.81 -23.02
CA GLU A 21 5.73 -0.85 -22.18
C GLU A 21 4.77 0.10 -21.46
N MET A 22 3.74 0.59 -22.17
CA MET A 22 2.71 1.43 -21.57
C MET A 22 1.94 0.70 -20.45
N VAL A 23 1.58 -0.58 -20.66
CA VAL A 23 0.94 -1.40 -19.63
C VAL A 23 1.83 -1.53 -18.40
N ALA A 24 3.13 -1.84 -18.58
CA ALA A 24 4.08 -1.94 -17.48
C ALA A 24 4.18 -0.63 -16.66
N GLN A 25 4.21 0.52 -17.35
CA GLN A 25 4.22 1.83 -16.70
C GLN A 25 2.95 2.10 -15.90
N ILE A 26 1.78 1.79 -16.46
CA ILE A 26 0.48 1.99 -15.80
C ILE A 26 0.39 1.13 -14.54
N ILE A 27 0.75 -0.15 -14.62
CA ILE A 27 0.72 -1.07 -13.48
C ILE A 27 1.65 -0.58 -12.38
N THR A 28 2.87 -0.16 -12.74
CA THR A 28 3.84 0.39 -11.78
C THR A 28 3.28 1.60 -11.04
N LYS A 29 2.66 2.55 -11.78
CA LYS A 29 2.04 3.73 -11.18
C LYS A 29 0.89 3.36 -10.24
N ARG A 30 0.03 2.42 -10.64
CA ARG A 30 -1.07 1.95 -9.78
C ARG A 30 -0.59 1.34 -8.48
N LEU A 31 0.46 0.51 -8.53
CA LEU A 31 1.06 -0.07 -7.32
C LEU A 31 1.64 1.01 -6.38
N ILE A 32 2.20 2.07 -6.93
CA ILE A 32 2.69 3.21 -6.13
C ILE A 32 1.53 3.92 -5.43
N GLU A 33 0.44 4.19 -6.16
CA GLU A 33 -0.75 4.85 -5.58
C GLU A 33 -1.40 3.98 -4.49
N GLU A 34 -1.50 2.67 -4.69
CA GLU A 34 -2.06 1.76 -3.68
C GLU A 34 -1.21 1.74 -2.40
N LYS A 35 0.13 1.74 -2.54
CA LYS A 35 1.04 1.85 -1.39
C LYS A 35 0.88 3.19 -0.67
N ARG A 36 0.70 4.30 -1.40
CA ARG A 36 0.45 5.62 -0.81
C ARG A 36 -0.86 5.65 -0.02
N GLU A 37 -1.90 5.02 -0.55
CA GLU A 37 -3.19 4.91 0.13
C GLU A 37 -3.06 4.13 1.43
N ILE A 38 -2.35 2.99 1.43
CA ILE A 38 -2.09 2.21 2.65
C ILE A 38 -1.38 3.06 3.72
N ILE A 39 -0.36 3.82 3.33
CA ILE A 39 0.36 4.73 4.24
C ILE A 39 -0.58 5.79 4.81
N TYR A 40 -1.41 6.38 3.95
CA TYR A 40 -2.38 7.40 4.35
C TYR A 40 -3.41 6.84 5.36
N GLN A 41 -3.96 5.65 5.09
CA GLN A 41 -4.91 5.01 5.99
C GLN A 41 -4.26 4.67 7.35
N ASN A 42 -3.02 4.17 7.34
CA ASN A 42 -2.28 3.91 8.57
C ASN A 42 -2.05 5.19 9.38
N TYR A 43 -1.67 6.28 8.71
CA TYR A 43 -1.53 7.59 9.34
C TYR A 43 -2.85 8.07 9.96
N MET A 44 -3.95 8.00 9.22
CA MET A 44 -5.25 8.44 9.71
C MET A 44 -5.72 7.61 10.92
N ASN A 45 -5.48 6.30 10.90
CA ASN A 45 -5.77 5.42 12.03
C ASN A 45 -4.94 5.76 13.27
N ALA A 46 -3.64 6.05 13.09
CA ALA A 46 -2.76 6.47 14.17
C ALA A 46 -3.19 7.82 14.75
N LEU A 47 -3.48 8.80 13.88
CA LEU A 47 -3.94 10.13 14.27
C LEU A 47 -5.27 10.06 15.04
N HIS A 48 -6.22 9.24 14.56
CA HIS A 48 -7.50 9.03 15.22
C HIS A 48 -7.32 8.38 16.60
N SER A 49 -6.42 7.39 16.72
CA SER A 49 -6.11 6.74 17.99
C SER A 49 -5.49 7.71 18.99
N TYR A 50 -4.58 8.57 18.54
CA TYR A 50 -3.98 9.62 19.35
C TYR A 50 -5.02 10.65 19.82
N LYS A 51 -5.82 11.20 18.90
CA LYS A 51 -6.88 12.18 19.23
C LYS A 51 -7.90 11.66 20.23
N ASN A 52 -8.22 10.36 20.16
CA ASN A 52 -9.15 9.72 21.09
C ASN A 52 -8.48 9.20 22.37
N LYS A 53 -7.22 9.55 22.64
CA LYS A 53 -6.45 9.10 23.81
C LYS A 53 -6.39 7.57 23.97
N LYS A 54 -6.50 6.85 22.85
CA LYS A 54 -6.36 5.38 22.81
C LYS A 54 -4.91 4.93 22.68
N THR A 55 -3.98 5.88 22.61
CA THR A 55 -2.54 5.63 22.65
C THR A 55 -2.06 5.61 24.10
N LYS A 56 -1.19 4.66 24.46
CA LYS A 56 -0.49 4.69 25.75
C LYS A 56 0.36 5.97 25.82
N SER A 57 0.28 6.68 26.94
CA SER A 57 1.10 7.85 27.26
C SER A 57 1.82 7.57 28.57
N GLY A 58 3.09 7.94 28.67
CA GLY A 58 3.89 7.76 29.88
C GLY A 58 5.14 8.61 29.85
N THR A 59 5.79 8.69 31.00
CA THR A 59 7.10 9.30 31.19
C THR A 59 8.23 8.37 30.74
N VAL A 60 9.45 8.88 30.69
CA VAL A 60 10.65 8.05 30.43
C VAL A 60 10.80 6.97 31.51
N ASP A 61 10.46 7.29 32.76
CA ASP A 61 10.50 6.33 33.86
C ASP A 61 9.45 5.21 33.68
N ASP A 62 8.25 5.54 33.18
CA ASP A 62 7.21 4.54 32.87
C ASP A 62 7.66 3.57 31.76
N LEU A 63 8.51 4.02 30.84
CA LEU A 63 9.08 3.17 29.80
C LEU A 63 10.08 2.17 30.39
N PHE A 64 11.02 2.62 31.23
CA PHE A 64 12.05 1.76 31.81
C PHE A 64 11.51 0.74 32.82
N ASN A 65 10.40 1.04 33.48
CA ASN A 65 9.76 0.14 34.44
C ASN A 65 8.89 -0.98 33.80
N ASN A 66 8.69 -0.96 32.48
CA ASN A 66 7.85 -1.92 31.74
C ASN A 66 8.63 -2.78 30.70
N ILE A 67 9.96 -2.85 30.83
CA ILE A 67 10.84 -3.71 30.02
C ILE A 67 11.15 -5.01 30.77
#